data_AF-A0AAV5B6F8-F1
#
_entry.id   AF-A0AAV5B6F8-F1
#
_cell.length_a   1.000
_cell.length_b   1.000
_cell.length_c   1.000
_cell.angle_alpha   90.00
_cell.angle_beta   90.00
_cell.angle_gamma   90.00
#
_symmetry.space_group_name_H-M   'P 1'
#
loop_
_entity.id
_entity.type
_entity.pdbx_description
1 polymer ?
#
loop_
_entity_poly.entity_id
_entity_poly.type
_entity_poly.pdbx_seq_one_letter_code
_entity_poly.pdbx_strand_id
1 'polypeptide(L)'
;MNKFTDKLMEKIGPFAEMVSTNKYLCSLRDSFMVAFPATMFASIAIIIQYLPATFGLEGITPQWLLDFLNNFFDPIGNATMALGALFGVYGIVYSFAGHIKGNPLFSDIIAMTSFLIMLPFGSDPEGAFIPLRYLGTQGMFIAIITAFLATKIFTYLENKDFTIKMPDQVPTGIACSFLAIIPGAATLLVFNIICYVFTFTAYGNAFDCFVVDDGWFGKRDTDRSSLGDWFCDREKFPQGLGAFAEKIHQTGMQLGLWLEPEMVNEDSVFYGSHPEFVVRPPHGRHSYGRGQLVLDFANPVCVEAIWKQMKQVIVETKLDYIKWDMNRDITEAYSPYLAEKGILQKEFYYRYMRGVYSLPAGISEEFPEILIEGCALAYPMSCMSNHISAVPNDQTFRTTSLLLREQVAMFGILGLELDLCRCTEEEKDQLKEAIVCYKKLQPMIFDATLDVQRTPEGIWCWTAVSGDHTKYVTGFYMGTGSLKSGRNARVSVPHVDGSGRYMVNGQIINGSVIKHGGLRVPARFNGANGEMAVLKGDYCSALSWMERLEEETQ
;
A
#
# COMPACT_ATOMS: atom_id res chain seq x y z
N MET A 1 -52.42 -22.53 -6.11
CA MET A 1 -50.95 -22.61 -5.94
C MET A 1 -50.22 -23.33 -7.08
N ASN A 2 -50.83 -23.55 -8.28
CA ASN A 2 -50.23 -24.43 -9.31
C ASN A 2 -49.79 -23.73 -10.62
N LYS A 3 -50.53 -22.76 -11.18
CA LYS A 3 -50.16 -22.18 -12.50
C LYS A 3 -48.84 -21.39 -12.53
N PHE A 4 -48.42 -20.81 -11.41
CA PHE A 4 -47.17 -20.05 -11.32
C PHE A 4 -45.97 -21.01 -11.20
N THR A 5 -46.08 -21.99 -10.32
CA THR A 5 -45.09 -23.05 -10.10
C THR A 5 -44.88 -23.90 -11.35
N ASP A 6 -45.94 -24.22 -12.10
CA ASP A 6 -45.85 -25.00 -13.33
C ASP A 6 -45.12 -24.21 -14.44
N LYS A 7 -45.46 -22.92 -14.64
CA LYS A 7 -44.75 -22.04 -15.58
C LYS A 7 -43.30 -21.77 -15.16
N LEU A 8 -43.05 -21.72 -13.85
CA LEU A 8 -41.72 -21.55 -13.31
C LEU A 8 -40.87 -22.80 -13.56
N MET A 9 -41.41 -24.00 -13.31
CA MET A 9 -40.76 -25.28 -13.62
C MET A 9 -40.54 -25.48 -15.12
N GLU A 10 -41.45 -25.02 -15.98
CA GLU A 10 -41.29 -25.12 -17.43
C GLU A 10 -40.12 -24.24 -17.95
N LYS A 11 -39.89 -23.08 -17.31
CA LYS A 11 -38.74 -22.20 -17.64
C LYS A 11 -37.44 -22.58 -16.92
N ILE A 12 -37.52 -22.95 -15.65
CA ILE A 12 -36.35 -23.23 -14.79
C ILE A 12 -35.91 -24.68 -14.92
N GLY A 13 -36.81 -25.63 -15.17
CA GLY A 13 -36.53 -27.06 -15.26
C GLY A 13 -35.37 -27.40 -16.20
N PRO A 14 -35.36 -26.94 -17.47
CA PRO A 14 -34.25 -27.19 -18.39
C PRO A 14 -32.92 -26.60 -17.90
N PHE A 15 -32.96 -25.42 -17.28
CA PHE A 15 -31.77 -24.80 -16.70
C PHE A 15 -31.28 -25.56 -15.46
N ALA A 16 -32.18 -25.98 -14.58
CA ALA A 16 -31.88 -26.77 -13.39
C ALA A 16 -31.32 -28.15 -13.75
N GLU A 17 -31.82 -28.79 -14.81
CA GLU A 17 -31.30 -30.04 -15.34
C GLU A 17 -29.90 -29.86 -15.96
N MET A 18 -29.69 -28.79 -16.72
CA MET A 18 -28.37 -28.44 -17.25
C MET A 18 -27.35 -28.20 -16.11
N VAL A 19 -27.77 -27.52 -15.04
CA VAL A 19 -26.92 -27.26 -13.86
C VAL A 19 -26.66 -28.55 -13.07
N SER A 20 -27.69 -29.38 -12.87
CA SER A 20 -27.60 -30.61 -12.06
C SER A 20 -26.85 -31.75 -12.74
N THR A 21 -26.72 -31.72 -14.06
CA THR A 21 -25.96 -32.70 -14.87
C THR A 21 -24.57 -32.21 -15.28
N ASN A 22 -24.22 -30.94 -14.99
CA ASN A 22 -22.92 -30.40 -15.32
C ASN A 22 -21.83 -31.04 -14.46
N LYS A 23 -21.00 -31.87 -15.09
CA LYS A 23 -19.90 -32.59 -14.42
C LYS A 23 -18.97 -31.73 -13.55
N TYR A 24 -18.72 -30.47 -13.91
CA TYR A 24 -17.86 -29.59 -13.11
C TYR A 24 -18.58 -29.14 -11.83
N LEU A 25 -19.86 -28.75 -11.95
CA LEU A 25 -20.66 -28.35 -10.80
C LEU A 25 -20.98 -29.53 -9.88
N CYS A 26 -21.26 -30.72 -10.44
CA CYS A 26 -21.42 -31.95 -9.67
C CYS A 26 -20.14 -32.27 -8.91
N SER A 27 -18.97 -32.26 -9.57
CA SER A 27 -17.70 -32.57 -8.90
C SER A 27 -17.36 -31.57 -7.79
N LEU A 28 -17.64 -30.28 -8.01
CA LEU A 28 -17.44 -29.25 -7.01
C LEU A 28 -18.37 -29.45 -5.81
N ARG A 29 -19.68 -29.68 -6.04
CA ARG A 29 -20.66 -30.00 -5.00
C ARG A 29 -20.23 -31.21 -4.19
N ASP A 30 -19.90 -32.30 -4.89
CA ASP A 30 -19.57 -33.58 -4.27
C ASP A 30 -18.26 -33.48 -3.47
N SER A 31 -17.30 -32.67 -3.93
CA SER A 31 -16.10 -32.32 -3.16
C SER A 31 -16.42 -31.69 -1.80
N PHE A 32 -17.31 -30.70 -1.77
CA PHE A 32 -17.68 -30.07 -0.50
C PHE A 32 -18.44 -31.03 0.42
N MET A 33 -19.14 -32.02 -0.14
CA MET A 33 -19.78 -33.09 0.64
C MET A 33 -18.77 -34.08 1.23
N VAL A 34 -17.66 -34.35 0.54
CA VAL A 34 -16.56 -35.17 1.08
C VAL A 34 -15.89 -34.51 2.29
N ALA A 35 -15.71 -33.19 2.27
CA ALA A 35 -15.14 -32.44 3.39
C ALA A 35 -16.13 -32.23 4.55
N PHE A 36 -17.42 -32.46 4.33
CA PHE A 36 -18.49 -32.10 5.25
C PHE A 36 -18.35 -32.67 6.68
N PRO A 37 -17.96 -33.94 6.90
CA PRO A 37 -17.77 -34.46 8.26
C PRO A 37 -16.69 -33.71 9.04
N ALA A 38 -15.56 -33.39 8.39
CA ALA A 38 -14.46 -32.66 9.01
C ALA A 38 -14.82 -31.20 9.28
N THR A 39 -15.42 -30.52 8.30
CA THR A 39 -15.85 -29.13 8.46
C THR A 39 -16.97 -28.98 9.49
N MET A 40 -17.87 -29.96 9.59
CA MET A 40 -18.89 -29.97 10.64
C MET A 40 -18.31 -30.16 12.03
N PHE A 41 -17.36 -31.08 12.19
CA PHE A 41 -16.69 -31.28 13.47
C PHE A 41 -15.92 -30.03 13.90
N ALA A 42 -15.19 -29.39 12.98
CA ALA A 42 -14.53 -28.12 13.23
C ALA A 42 -15.51 -27.01 13.60
N SER A 43 -16.65 -26.92 12.91
CA SER A 43 -17.70 -25.93 13.23
C SER A 43 -18.24 -26.14 14.63
N ILE A 44 -18.46 -27.38 15.05
CA ILE A 44 -18.90 -27.72 16.41
C ILE A 44 -17.82 -27.36 17.43
N ALA A 45 -16.55 -27.66 17.14
CA ALA A 45 -15.42 -27.30 18.02
C ALA A 45 -15.32 -25.78 18.22
N ILE A 46 -15.46 -24.99 17.14
CA ILE A 46 -15.48 -23.52 17.20
C ILE A 46 -16.69 -23.03 18.01
N ILE A 47 -17.89 -23.60 17.82
CA ILE A 47 -19.06 -23.22 18.61
C ILE A 47 -18.83 -23.48 20.10
N ILE A 48 -18.21 -24.60 20.46
CA ILE A 48 -17.89 -24.94 21.86
C ILE A 48 -16.83 -23.98 22.42
N GLN A 49 -15.79 -23.67 21.64
CA GLN A 49 -14.74 -22.71 22.00
C GLN A 49 -15.33 -21.34 22.33
N TYR A 50 -16.22 -20.83 21.48
CA TYR A 50 -16.81 -19.49 21.60
C TYR A 50 -18.09 -19.42 22.44
N LEU A 51 -18.48 -20.51 23.10
CA LEU A 51 -19.72 -20.57 23.85
C LEU A 51 -19.81 -19.52 24.98
N PRO A 52 -18.76 -19.29 25.79
CA PRO A 52 -18.77 -18.23 26.80
C PRO A 52 -18.96 -16.83 26.20
N ALA A 53 -18.27 -16.53 25.10
CA ALA A 53 -18.37 -15.25 24.38
C ALA A 53 -19.78 -15.03 23.81
N THR A 54 -20.32 -16.05 23.15
CA THR A 54 -21.63 -16.01 22.47
C THR A 54 -22.78 -15.69 23.42
N PHE A 55 -22.69 -16.13 24.68
CA PHE A 55 -23.69 -15.88 25.71
C PHE A 55 -23.33 -14.74 26.68
N GLY A 56 -22.25 -13.99 26.42
CA GLY A 56 -21.81 -12.88 27.27
C GLY A 56 -21.31 -13.31 28.66
N LEU A 57 -20.82 -14.55 28.79
CA LEU A 57 -20.36 -15.16 30.04
C LEU A 57 -18.85 -15.01 30.27
N GLU A 58 -18.10 -14.39 29.34
CA GLU A 58 -16.64 -14.24 29.46
C GLU A 58 -16.19 -13.63 30.80
N GLY A 59 -16.88 -12.57 31.25
CA GLY A 59 -16.54 -11.88 32.51
C GLY A 59 -16.81 -12.69 33.79
N ILE A 60 -17.53 -13.82 33.69
CA ILE A 60 -17.86 -14.70 34.83
C ILE A 60 -17.33 -16.13 34.67
N THR A 61 -16.72 -16.45 33.52
CA THR A 61 -16.16 -17.77 33.25
C THR A 61 -14.75 -17.86 33.85
N PRO A 62 -14.41 -18.91 34.63
CA PRO A 62 -13.07 -19.06 35.19
C PRO A 62 -11.99 -19.09 34.11
N GLN A 63 -10.87 -18.40 34.33
CA GLN A 63 -9.79 -18.29 33.35
C GLN A 63 -9.26 -19.66 32.88
N TRP A 64 -9.09 -20.62 33.80
CA TRP A 64 -8.63 -21.96 33.44
C TRP A 64 -9.55 -22.67 32.44
N LEU A 65 -10.85 -22.39 32.48
CA LEU A 65 -11.84 -22.97 31.58
C LEU A 65 -11.77 -22.29 30.21
N LEU A 66 -11.56 -20.98 30.16
CA LEU A 66 -11.31 -20.24 28.92
C LEU A 66 -10.04 -20.76 28.23
N ASP A 67 -8.96 -20.93 29.01
CA ASP A 67 -7.68 -21.45 28.50
C ASP A 67 -7.83 -22.89 28.01
N PHE A 68 -8.60 -23.74 28.72
CA PHE A 68 -8.91 -25.09 28.27
C PHE A 68 -9.71 -25.08 26.95
N LEU A 69 -10.78 -24.29 26.87
CA LEU A 69 -11.62 -24.21 25.68
C LEU A 69 -10.83 -23.76 24.46
N ASN A 70 -9.97 -22.74 24.63
CA ASN A 70 -9.08 -22.30 23.56
C ASN A 70 -8.05 -23.38 23.23
N ASN A 71 -7.22 -23.82 24.17
CA ASN A 71 -6.12 -24.73 23.85
C ASN A 71 -6.56 -26.11 23.34
N PHE A 72 -7.75 -26.58 23.73
CA PHE A 72 -8.26 -27.89 23.32
C PHE A 72 -8.98 -27.86 21.97
N PHE A 73 -9.84 -26.85 21.72
CA PHE A 73 -10.67 -26.80 20.52
C PHE A 73 -10.06 -25.98 19.38
N ASP A 74 -9.24 -24.97 19.69
CA ASP A 74 -8.60 -24.09 18.69
C ASP A 74 -7.76 -24.86 17.66
N PRO A 75 -6.95 -25.89 18.03
CA PRO A 75 -6.19 -26.67 17.05
C PRO A 75 -7.09 -27.38 16.03
N ILE A 76 -8.30 -27.80 16.42
CA ILE A 76 -9.24 -28.53 15.55
C ILE A 76 -9.81 -27.59 14.49
N GLY A 77 -10.25 -26.40 14.91
CA GLY A 77 -10.75 -25.36 14.01
C GLY A 77 -9.68 -24.91 13.03
N ASN A 78 -8.50 -24.56 13.56
CA ASN A 78 -7.38 -24.05 12.76
C ASN A 78 -6.85 -25.07 11.78
N ALA A 79 -6.65 -26.33 12.17
CA ALA A 79 -6.18 -27.37 11.25
C ALA A 79 -7.17 -27.61 10.10
N THR A 80 -8.47 -27.63 10.39
CA THR A 80 -9.51 -27.88 9.37
C THR A 80 -9.61 -26.70 8.39
N MET A 81 -9.54 -25.47 8.88
CA MET A 81 -9.52 -24.28 8.03
C MET A 81 -8.25 -24.19 7.19
N ALA A 82 -7.10 -24.52 7.78
CA ALA A 82 -5.80 -24.48 7.11
C ALA A 82 -5.65 -25.52 5.99
N LEU A 83 -6.45 -26.59 5.99
CA LEU A 83 -6.42 -27.65 4.97
C LEU A 83 -7.58 -27.57 3.97
N GLY A 84 -8.42 -26.52 4.05
CA GLY A 84 -9.64 -26.40 3.26
C GLY A 84 -9.42 -26.55 1.75
N ALA A 85 -8.39 -25.90 1.19
CA ALA A 85 -8.09 -26.02 -0.25
C ALA A 85 -7.63 -27.42 -0.63
N LEU A 86 -6.86 -28.10 0.24
CA LEU A 86 -6.40 -29.47 -0.01
C LEU A 86 -7.58 -30.46 -0.05
N PHE A 87 -8.55 -30.33 0.88
CA PHE A 87 -9.78 -31.11 0.81
C PHE A 87 -10.57 -30.82 -0.47
N GLY A 88 -10.58 -29.56 -0.92
CA GLY A 88 -11.16 -29.15 -2.18
C GLY A 88 -10.50 -29.81 -3.39
N VAL A 89 -9.17 -29.83 -3.47
CA VAL A 89 -8.46 -30.53 -4.55
C VAL A 89 -8.84 -32.01 -4.55
N TYR A 90 -8.72 -32.68 -3.41
CA TYR A 90 -8.99 -34.10 -3.29
C TYR A 90 -10.41 -34.47 -3.73
N GLY A 91 -11.41 -33.80 -3.16
CA GLY A 91 -12.80 -34.08 -3.45
C GLY A 91 -13.17 -33.80 -4.92
N ILE A 92 -12.65 -32.72 -5.51
CA ILE A 92 -12.88 -32.38 -6.91
C ILE A 92 -12.25 -33.44 -7.81
N VAL A 93 -11.00 -33.81 -7.58
CA VAL A 93 -10.29 -34.78 -8.43
C VAL A 93 -10.96 -36.14 -8.36
N TYR A 94 -11.27 -36.61 -7.15
CA TYR A 94 -11.92 -37.90 -6.94
C TYR A 94 -13.25 -38.00 -7.70
N SER A 95 -14.09 -36.97 -7.61
CA SER A 95 -15.37 -36.94 -8.32
C SER A 95 -15.21 -36.74 -9.84
N PHE A 96 -14.34 -35.81 -10.24
CA PHE A 96 -14.18 -35.41 -11.64
C PHE A 96 -13.50 -36.49 -12.47
N ALA A 97 -12.46 -37.14 -11.93
CA ALA A 97 -11.79 -38.27 -12.58
C ALA A 97 -12.79 -39.39 -12.91
N GLY A 98 -13.74 -39.68 -12.00
CA GLY A 98 -14.83 -40.61 -12.26
C GLY A 98 -15.70 -40.23 -13.46
N HIS A 99 -16.04 -38.94 -13.61
CA HIS A 99 -16.82 -38.45 -14.75
C HIS A 99 -16.08 -38.49 -16.09
N ILE A 100 -14.75 -38.39 -16.09
CA ILE A 100 -13.93 -38.41 -17.31
C ILE A 100 -13.19 -39.74 -17.54
N LYS A 101 -13.51 -40.78 -16.75
CA LYS A 101 -12.92 -42.13 -16.81
C LYS A 101 -11.40 -42.16 -16.62
N GLY A 102 -10.86 -41.30 -15.77
CA GLY A 102 -9.44 -41.29 -15.39
C GLY A 102 -9.18 -42.07 -14.10
N ASN A 103 -7.91 -42.39 -13.82
CA ASN A 103 -7.54 -43.00 -12.53
C ASN A 103 -7.59 -41.97 -11.39
N PRO A 104 -8.50 -42.11 -10.40
CA PRO A 104 -8.68 -41.09 -9.36
C PRO A 104 -7.44 -40.90 -8.48
N LEU A 105 -6.73 -41.98 -8.14
CA LEU A 105 -5.61 -41.94 -7.21
C LEU A 105 -4.41 -41.20 -7.79
N PHE A 106 -4.00 -41.54 -9.02
CA PHE A 106 -2.87 -40.85 -9.65
C PHE A 106 -3.22 -39.44 -10.10
N SER A 107 -4.46 -39.22 -10.56
CA SER A 107 -4.94 -37.87 -10.87
C SER A 107 -4.85 -36.97 -9.64
N ASP A 108 -5.20 -37.49 -8.46
CA ASP A 108 -5.19 -36.74 -7.21
C ASP A 108 -3.79 -36.33 -6.77
N ILE A 109 -2.85 -37.28 -6.71
CA ILE A 109 -1.46 -37.01 -6.35
C ILE A 109 -0.85 -35.96 -7.29
N ILE A 110 -1.10 -36.08 -8.59
CA ILE A 110 -0.59 -35.13 -9.59
C ILE A 110 -1.27 -33.77 -9.46
N ALA A 111 -2.57 -33.71 -9.21
CA ALA A 111 -3.30 -32.45 -9.01
C ALA A 111 -2.89 -31.73 -7.71
N MET A 112 -2.71 -32.45 -6.60
CA MET A 112 -2.19 -31.90 -5.35
C MET A 112 -0.77 -31.35 -5.55
N THR A 113 0.10 -32.10 -6.21
CA THR A 113 1.47 -31.63 -6.49
C THR A 113 1.44 -30.40 -7.41
N SER A 114 0.59 -30.39 -8.43
CA SER A 114 0.38 -29.25 -9.32
C SER A 114 -0.11 -28.01 -8.55
N PHE A 115 -1.02 -28.20 -7.59
CA PHE A 115 -1.50 -27.12 -6.73
C PHE A 115 -0.37 -26.55 -5.87
N LEU A 116 0.44 -27.42 -5.24
CA LEU A 116 1.58 -26.99 -4.44
C LEU A 116 2.63 -26.22 -5.27
N ILE A 117 2.86 -26.60 -6.53
CA ILE A 117 3.74 -25.85 -7.46
C ILE A 117 3.23 -24.42 -7.71
N MET A 118 1.91 -24.22 -7.68
CA MET A 118 1.28 -22.91 -7.89
C MET A 118 1.29 -22.03 -6.64
N LEU A 119 1.74 -22.53 -5.49
CA LEU A 119 1.80 -21.77 -4.25
C LEU A 119 3.12 -21.00 -4.13
N PRO A 120 3.11 -19.80 -3.54
CA PRO A 120 4.33 -19.08 -3.26
C PRO A 120 5.09 -19.76 -2.11
N PHE A 121 6.40 -19.93 -2.31
CA PHE A 121 7.32 -20.44 -1.29
C PHE A 121 7.99 -19.27 -0.57
N GLY A 122 8.02 -19.33 0.76
CA GLY A 122 8.91 -18.52 1.56
C GLY A 122 10.25 -19.21 1.72
N SER A 123 11.30 -18.44 2.00
CA SER A 123 12.61 -18.95 2.39
C SER A 123 13.09 -18.22 3.62
N ASP A 124 13.55 -18.96 4.61
CA ASP A 124 14.26 -18.47 5.78
C ASP A 124 15.60 -19.23 5.94
N PRO A 125 16.44 -18.91 6.95
CA PRO A 125 17.69 -19.64 7.18
C PRO A 125 17.51 -21.13 7.49
N GLU A 126 16.31 -21.59 7.86
CA GLU A 126 15.99 -22.98 8.20
C GLU A 126 15.50 -23.78 6.98
N GLY A 127 14.99 -23.10 5.95
CA GLY A 127 14.70 -23.69 4.64
C GLY A 127 13.58 -23.01 3.86
N ALA A 128 13.06 -23.73 2.87
CA ALA A 128 11.88 -23.31 2.12
C ALA A 128 10.62 -23.77 2.83
N PHE A 129 9.60 -22.90 2.91
CA PHE A 129 8.32 -23.21 3.54
C PHE A 129 7.13 -22.74 2.68
N ILE A 130 5.97 -23.38 2.87
CA ILE A 130 4.70 -22.96 2.28
C ILE A 130 3.84 -22.34 3.38
N PRO A 131 3.44 -21.05 3.27
CA PRO A 131 2.56 -20.44 4.25
C PRO A 131 1.18 -21.14 4.31
N LEU A 132 0.79 -21.60 5.49
CA LEU A 132 -0.46 -22.35 5.74
C LEU A 132 -1.73 -21.62 5.23
N ARG A 133 -1.74 -20.29 5.20
CA ARG A 133 -2.87 -19.50 4.71
C ARG A 133 -3.28 -19.86 3.28
N TYR A 134 -2.32 -20.25 2.43
CA TYR A 134 -2.59 -20.62 1.04
C TYR A 134 -3.14 -22.04 0.90
N LEU A 135 -3.04 -22.89 1.93
CA LEU A 135 -3.65 -24.22 1.94
C LEU A 135 -5.10 -24.18 2.44
N GLY A 136 -5.52 -23.05 3.01
CA GLY A 136 -6.89 -22.79 3.45
C GLY A 136 -7.74 -22.06 2.41
N THR A 137 -8.66 -21.23 2.88
CA THR A 137 -9.63 -20.52 2.02
C THR A 137 -8.99 -19.61 0.98
N GLN A 138 -7.84 -18.98 1.29
CA GLN A 138 -7.15 -18.05 0.39
C GLN A 138 -6.66 -18.72 -0.90
N GLY A 139 -6.26 -20.01 -0.84
CA GLY A 139 -5.84 -20.77 -2.01
C GLY A 139 -6.95 -21.53 -2.71
N MET A 140 -8.18 -21.50 -2.20
CA MET A 140 -9.29 -22.34 -2.69
C MET A 140 -9.56 -22.14 -4.19
N PHE A 141 -9.52 -20.91 -4.68
CA PHE A 141 -9.76 -20.62 -6.10
C PHE A 141 -8.70 -21.27 -7.01
N ILE A 142 -7.43 -21.14 -6.63
CA ILE A 142 -6.30 -21.76 -7.36
C ILE A 142 -6.38 -23.28 -7.24
N ALA A 143 -6.73 -23.81 -6.08
CA ALA A 143 -6.97 -25.24 -5.87
C ALA A 143 -8.05 -25.80 -6.80
N ILE A 144 -9.21 -25.14 -6.90
CA ILE A 144 -10.31 -25.58 -7.77
C ILE A 144 -9.87 -25.63 -9.24
N ILE A 145 -9.25 -24.55 -9.73
CA ILE A 145 -8.79 -24.47 -11.13
C ILE A 145 -7.73 -25.53 -11.39
N THR A 146 -6.76 -25.66 -10.49
CA THR A 146 -5.66 -26.61 -10.62
C THR A 146 -6.17 -28.04 -10.59
N ALA A 147 -7.11 -28.36 -9.70
CA ALA A 147 -7.73 -29.68 -9.59
C ALA A 147 -8.39 -30.10 -10.93
N PHE A 148 -9.23 -29.26 -11.51
CA PHE A 148 -9.88 -29.58 -12.78
C PHE A 148 -8.90 -29.67 -13.94
N LEU A 149 -7.97 -28.71 -14.04
CA LEU A 149 -7.04 -28.64 -15.17
C LEU A 149 -6.01 -29.76 -15.13
N ALA A 150 -5.38 -30.01 -13.97
CA ALA A 150 -4.41 -31.09 -13.79
C ALA A 150 -5.06 -32.45 -14.04
N THR A 151 -6.23 -32.71 -13.47
CA THR A 151 -6.97 -33.98 -13.70
C THR A 151 -7.29 -34.18 -15.18
N LYS A 152 -7.70 -33.10 -15.88
CA LYS A 152 -8.03 -33.16 -17.30
C LYS A 152 -6.80 -33.42 -18.17
N ILE A 153 -5.67 -32.76 -17.90
CA ILE A 153 -4.41 -32.95 -18.64
C ILE A 153 -3.91 -34.38 -18.42
N PHE A 154 -3.83 -34.81 -17.16
CA PHE A 154 -3.37 -36.14 -16.78
C PHE A 154 -4.22 -37.24 -17.45
N THR A 155 -5.55 -37.19 -17.28
CA THR A 155 -6.47 -38.19 -17.84
C THR A 155 -6.47 -38.17 -19.36
N TYR A 156 -6.28 -37.01 -20.00
CA TYR A 156 -6.16 -36.93 -21.44
C TYR A 156 -4.93 -37.68 -21.95
N LEU A 157 -3.78 -37.51 -21.30
CA LEU A 157 -2.54 -38.18 -21.66
C LEU A 157 -2.57 -39.68 -21.35
N GLU A 158 -3.17 -40.06 -20.22
CA GLU A 158 -3.41 -41.46 -19.84
C GLU A 158 -4.25 -42.18 -20.92
N ASN A 159 -5.35 -41.57 -21.36
CA ASN A 159 -6.23 -42.14 -22.41
C ASN A 159 -5.61 -42.17 -23.80
N LYS A 160 -4.50 -41.44 -24.03
CA LYS A 160 -3.77 -41.45 -25.30
C LYS A 160 -2.70 -42.54 -25.36
N ASP A 161 -2.64 -43.43 -24.36
CA ASP A 161 -1.67 -44.53 -24.29
C ASP A 161 -0.21 -44.03 -24.28
N PHE A 162 0.00 -42.77 -23.90
CA PHE A 162 1.32 -42.15 -23.79
C PHE A 162 1.94 -42.50 -22.43
N THR A 163 2.22 -43.79 -22.24
CA THR A 163 2.53 -44.41 -20.96
C THR A 163 3.69 -45.41 -21.09
N ILE A 164 4.34 -45.74 -19.98
CA ILE A 164 5.38 -46.78 -19.97
C ILE A 164 4.69 -48.13 -19.71
N LYS A 165 4.60 -48.97 -20.76
CA LYS A 165 3.99 -50.30 -20.65
C LYS A 165 4.98 -51.28 -20.00
N MET A 166 4.52 -51.99 -18.98
CA MET A 166 5.30 -53.02 -18.28
C MET A 166 4.89 -54.43 -18.75
N PRO A 167 5.81 -55.42 -18.70
CA PRO A 167 5.47 -56.82 -18.99
C PRO A 167 4.44 -57.39 -18.01
N ASP A 168 3.69 -58.40 -18.45
CA ASP A 168 2.60 -59.03 -17.67
C ASP A 168 3.05 -59.68 -16.34
N GLN A 169 4.36 -59.93 -16.16
CA GLN A 169 4.90 -60.51 -14.92
C GLN A 169 5.02 -59.50 -13.76
N VAL A 170 4.76 -58.21 -14.00
CA VAL A 170 4.92 -57.15 -12.99
C VAL A 170 3.65 -57.02 -12.14
N PRO A 171 3.77 -56.92 -10.79
CA PRO A 171 2.62 -56.67 -9.92
C PRO A 171 1.80 -55.46 -10.39
N THR A 172 0.48 -55.60 -10.38
CA THR A 172 -0.47 -54.60 -10.92
C THR A 172 -0.27 -53.21 -10.32
N GLY A 173 0.02 -53.10 -9.02
CA GLY A 173 0.29 -51.81 -8.39
C GLY A 173 1.53 -51.10 -8.97
N ILE A 174 2.59 -51.85 -9.29
CA ILE A 174 3.81 -51.31 -9.89
C ILE A 174 3.53 -50.93 -11.34
N ALA A 175 2.87 -51.79 -12.12
CA ALA A 175 2.49 -51.50 -13.50
C ALA A 175 1.67 -50.20 -13.61
N CYS A 176 0.68 -50.02 -12.74
CA CYS A 176 -0.14 -48.80 -12.70
C CYS A 176 0.68 -47.53 -12.39
N SER A 177 1.68 -47.62 -11.51
CA SER A 177 2.55 -46.47 -11.22
C SER A 177 3.37 -46.03 -12.43
N PHE A 178 3.88 -46.98 -13.24
CA PHE A 178 4.64 -46.69 -14.46
C PHE A 178 3.76 -46.13 -15.58
N LEU A 179 2.49 -46.54 -15.64
CA LEU A 179 1.52 -45.96 -16.56
C LEU A 179 1.27 -44.48 -16.25
N ALA A 180 1.35 -44.07 -14.98
CA ALA A 180 1.12 -42.70 -14.55
C ALA A 180 2.34 -41.76 -14.68
N ILE A 181 3.57 -42.29 -14.85
CA ILE A 181 4.80 -41.48 -14.84
C ILE A 181 4.80 -40.41 -15.94
N ILE A 182 4.59 -40.80 -17.20
CA ILE A 182 4.67 -39.86 -18.33
C ILE A 182 3.52 -38.84 -18.29
N PRO A 183 2.24 -39.25 -18.15
CA PRO A 183 1.13 -38.30 -17.98
C PRO A 183 1.33 -37.36 -16.79
N GLY A 184 1.83 -37.89 -15.67
CA GLY A 184 2.12 -37.13 -14.46
C GLY A 184 3.21 -36.08 -14.69
N ALA A 185 4.38 -36.49 -15.18
CA ALA A 185 5.51 -35.60 -15.44
C ALA A 185 5.15 -34.48 -16.42
N ALA A 186 4.42 -34.81 -17.50
CA ALA A 186 3.95 -33.81 -18.46
C ALA A 186 2.98 -32.80 -17.82
N THR A 187 2.06 -33.27 -16.96
CA THR A 187 1.13 -32.40 -16.23
C THR A 187 1.89 -31.46 -15.30
N LEU A 188 2.82 -31.98 -14.49
CA LEU A 188 3.63 -31.17 -13.58
C LEU A 188 4.50 -30.16 -14.33
N LEU A 189 5.06 -30.54 -15.48
CA LEU A 189 5.84 -29.64 -16.33
C LEU A 189 4.98 -28.48 -16.84
N VAL A 190 3.73 -28.71 -17.24
CA VAL A 190 2.81 -27.64 -17.66
C VAL A 190 2.58 -26.64 -16.52
N PHE A 191 2.30 -27.11 -15.30
CA PHE A 191 2.10 -26.21 -14.17
C PHE A 191 3.39 -25.48 -13.75
N ASN A 192 4.54 -26.14 -13.85
CA ASN A 192 5.82 -25.48 -13.60
C ASN A 192 6.10 -24.39 -14.64
N ILE A 193 5.79 -24.62 -15.93
CA ILE A 193 5.89 -23.59 -16.97
C ILE A 193 4.93 -22.43 -16.68
N ILE A 194 3.69 -22.70 -16.28
CA ILE A 194 2.73 -21.66 -15.88
C ILE A 194 3.33 -20.82 -14.74
N CYS A 195 3.80 -21.46 -13.68
CA CYS A 195 4.42 -20.79 -12.53
C CYS A 195 5.64 -19.96 -12.96
N TYR A 196 6.52 -20.51 -13.80
CA TYR A 196 7.67 -19.81 -14.36
C TYR A 196 7.25 -18.59 -15.20
N VAL A 197 6.18 -18.67 -16.00
CA VAL A 197 5.67 -17.52 -16.76
C VAL A 197 5.22 -16.41 -15.81
N PHE A 198 4.58 -16.74 -14.69
CA PHE A 198 4.20 -15.76 -13.67
C PHE A 198 5.41 -15.12 -12.94
N THR A 199 6.62 -15.70 -13.04
CA THR A 199 7.82 -15.00 -12.54
C THR A 199 8.21 -13.80 -13.40
N PHE A 200 7.74 -13.74 -14.66
CA PHE A 200 7.92 -12.56 -15.52
C PHE A 200 6.80 -11.54 -15.39
N THR A 201 5.70 -11.87 -14.68
CA THR A 201 4.67 -10.88 -14.36
C THR A 201 5.11 -10.10 -13.13
N ALA A 202 5.47 -8.84 -13.31
CA ALA A 202 5.73 -7.94 -12.19
C ALA A 202 4.43 -7.73 -11.40
N TYR A 203 4.37 -8.25 -10.17
CA TYR A 203 3.44 -7.74 -9.17
C TYR A 203 4.03 -6.42 -8.68
N GLY A 204 3.62 -5.31 -9.29
CA GLY A 204 4.10 -3.99 -8.89
C GLY A 204 3.66 -3.63 -7.48
N ASN A 205 4.51 -2.89 -6.75
CA ASN A 205 4.06 -2.21 -5.53
C ASN A 205 3.20 -1.02 -5.91
N ALA A 206 2.18 -0.74 -5.11
CA ALA A 206 1.45 0.52 -5.24
C ALA A 206 2.40 1.71 -4.99
N PHE A 207 3.30 1.56 -4.01
CA PHE A 207 4.23 2.57 -3.53
C PHE A 207 5.57 2.52 -4.25
N ASP A 208 6.17 3.70 -4.42
CA ASP A 208 7.48 3.86 -5.07
C ASP A 208 8.61 4.05 -4.05
N CYS A 209 8.32 4.61 -2.87
CA CYS A 209 9.31 4.91 -1.83
C CYS A 209 8.75 4.60 -0.43
N PHE A 210 9.61 4.08 0.46
CA PHE A 210 9.34 3.91 1.88
C PHE A 210 10.29 4.81 2.69
N VAL A 211 9.75 5.69 3.52
CA VAL A 211 10.54 6.63 4.33
C VAL A 211 10.51 6.22 5.80
N VAL A 212 11.68 6.00 6.40
CA VAL A 212 11.81 5.84 7.86
C VAL A 212 11.97 7.23 8.49
N ASP A 213 11.00 7.60 9.32
CA ASP A 213 10.99 8.89 10.03
C ASP A 213 11.83 8.85 11.34
N ASP A 214 11.69 9.84 12.23
CA ASP A 214 12.47 9.98 13.47
C ASP A 214 12.48 8.69 14.32
N GLY A 215 13.60 8.42 15.00
CA GLY A 215 13.74 7.31 15.94
C GLY A 215 14.71 6.19 15.55
N TRP A 216 15.28 6.19 14.33
CA TRP A 216 16.13 5.10 13.83
C TRP A 216 17.58 5.12 14.35
N PHE A 217 18.00 6.21 15.00
CA PHE A 217 19.39 6.51 15.36
C PHE A 217 19.61 6.58 16.88
N GLY A 218 20.85 6.41 17.31
CA GLY A 218 21.28 6.56 18.71
C GLY A 218 20.41 5.76 19.68
N LYS A 219 19.81 6.45 20.65
CA LYS A 219 18.79 5.96 21.60
C LYS A 219 17.54 6.83 21.55
N ARG A 220 17.08 7.13 20.34
CA ARG A 220 15.99 8.07 20.06
C ARG A 220 14.61 7.44 20.29
N ASP A 221 14.22 7.29 21.56
CA ASP A 221 12.86 6.85 21.95
C ASP A 221 11.91 8.00 22.29
N THR A 222 12.48 9.21 22.44
CA THR A 222 11.74 10.44 22.69
C THR A 222 12.41 11.59 21.92
N ASP A 223 11.68 12.70 21.76
CA ASP A 223 12.17 13.92 21.12
C ASP A 223 13.28 14.65 21.90
N ARG A 224 13.68 14.13 23.07
CA ARG A 224 14.61 14.78 24.01
C ARG A 224 16.02 14.20 24.04
N SER A 225 16.33 13.25 23.16
CA SER A 225 17.58 12.49 23.22
C SER A 225 18.21 12.24 21.86
N SER A 226 19.53 11.99 21.83
CA SER A 226 20.26 11.42 20.68
C SER A 226 20.44 12.26 19.41
N LEU A 227 19.85 13.46 19.28
CA LEU A 227 20.19 14.33 18.13
C LEU A 227 21.69 14.64 18.13
N GLY A 228 22.31 14.58 16.96
CA GLY A 228 23.77 14.68 16.76
C GLY A 228 24.47 13.32 16.59
N ASP A 229 23.82 12.23 16.99
CA ASP A 229 24.34 10.85 16.90
C ASP A 229 23.70 10.09 15.71
N TRP A 230 24.16 10.37 14.49
CA TRP A 230 23.58 9.81 13.25
C TRP A 230 24.12 8.42 12.91
N PHE A 231 23.97 7.48 13.84
CA PHE A 231 24.28 6.06 13.65
C PHE A 231 23.10 5.18 14.08
N CYS A 232 22.94 4.04 13.43
CA CYS A 232 21.80 3.14 13.59
C CYS A 232 21.63 2.61 15.03
N ASP A 233 20.40 2.69 15.56
CA ASP A 233 20.00 2.01 16.79
C ASP A 233 19.81 0.50 16.55
N ARG A 234 20.72 -0.29 17.11
CA ARG A 234 20.74 -1.76 16.95
C ARG A 234 19.64 -2.48 17.75
N GLU A 235 18.94 -1.82 18.67
CA GLU A 235 17.78 -2.44 19.33
C GLU A 235 16.57 -2.45 18.39
N LYS A 236 16.34 -1.37 17.65
CA LYS A 236 15.27 -1.26 16.65
C LYS A 236 15.63 -1.97 15.35
N PHE A 237 16.89 -1.92 14.96
CA PHE A 237 17.42 -2.58 13.76
C PHE A 237 18.55 -3.56 14.14
N PRO A 238 18.22 -4.77 14.64
CA PRO A 238 19.22 -5.75 15.10
C PRO A 238 20.27 -6.11 14.05
N GLN A 239 19.87 -6.17 12.78
CA GLN A 239 20.77 -6.46 11.65
C GLN A 239 21.43 -5.19 11.06
N GLY A 240 21.07 -4.02 11.57
CA GLY A 240 21.53 -2.71 11.08
C GLY A 240 20.65 -2.14 9.97
N LEU A 241 20.90 -0.87 9.67
CA LEU A 241 20.12 -0.11 8.70
C LEU A 241 20.43 -0.53 7.26
N GLY A 242 21.66 -0.92 6.94
CA GLY A 242 22.01 -1.44 5.61
C GLY A 242 21.24 -2.72 5.24
N ALA A 243 21.09 -3.67 6.17
CA ALA A 243 20.31 -4.90 5.93
C ALA A 243 18.81 -4.63 5.79
N PHE A 244 18.29 -3.61 6.49
CA PHE A 244 16.93 -3.14 6.31
C PHE A 244 16.74 -2.50 4.93
N ALA A 245 17.67 -1.64 4.52
CA ALA A 245 17.65 -0.98 3.21
C ALA A 245 17.66 -2.00 2.06
N GLU A 246 18.52 -3.01 2.14
CA GLU A 246 18.59 -4.06 1.14
C GLU A 246 17.24 -4.78 0.96
N LYS A 247 16.51 -5.04 2.05
CA LYS A 247 15.17 -5.65 1.98
C LYS A 247 14.16 -4.73 1.29
N ILE A 248 14.19 -3.42 1.55
CA ILE A 248 13.31 -2.45 0.88
C ILE A 248 13.61 -2.41 -0.62
N HIS A 249 14.88 -2.32 -1.01
CA HIS A 249 15.29 -2.33 -2.41
C HIS A 249 14.95 -3.65 -3.11
N GLN A 250 15.03 -4.79 -2.42
CA GLN A 250 14.60 -6.09 -2.95
C GLN A 250 13.10 -6.16 -3.26
N THR A 251 12.27 -5.37 -2.60
CA THR A 251 10.86 -5.24 -3.00
C THR A 251 10.66 -4.39 -4.26
N GLY A 252 11.69 -3.66 -4.70
CA GLY A 252 11.62 -2.70 -5.81
C GLY A 252 11.14 -1.31 -5.42
N MET A 253 11.17 -0.98 -4.12
CA MET A 253 10.87 0.37 -3.60
C MET A 253 12.18 1.12 -3.33
N GLN A 254 12.13 2.44 -3.42
CA GLN A 254 13.16 3.34 -2.91
C GLN A 254 13.13 3.39 -1.39
N LEU A 255 14.28 3.70 -0.78
CA LEU A 255 14.40 3.98 0.64
C LEU A 255 14.62 5.48 0.88
N GLY A 256 13.82 6.03 1.78
CA GLY A 256 14.01 7.35 2.36
C GLY A 256 14.36 7.30 3.85
N LEU A 257 15.11 8.29 4.33
CA LEU A 257 15.41 8.46 5.75
C LEU A 257 15.21 9.93 6.19
N TRP A 258 14.74 10.10 7.42
CA TRP A 258 14.67 11.39 8.09
C TRP A 258 16.00 11.75 8.76
N LEU A 259 16.40 13.02 8.65
CA LEU A 259 17.58 13.60 9.29
C LEU A 259 17.27 15.04 9.77
N GLU A 260 17.85 15.43 10.90
CA GLU A 260 17.77 16.81 11.45
C GLU A 260 19.18 17.32 11.81
N PRO A 261 20.08 17.49 10.82
CA PRO A 261 21.51 17.59 11.05
C PRO A 261 21.95 18.85 11.79
N GLU A 262 21.13 19.91 11.83
CA GLU A 262 21.43 21.14 12.56
C GLU A 262 21.30 21.01 14.08
N MET A 263 20.73 19.92 14.60
CA MET A 263 20.34 19.83 16.00
C MET A 263 21.17 18.83 16.79
N VAL A 264 21.24 19.08 18.10
CA VAL A 264 21.93 18.21 19.04
C VAL A 264 21.21 18.17 20.39
N ASN A 265 21.19 17.01 21.04
CA ASN A 265 20.77 16.88 22.43
C ASN A 265 21.99 16.82 23.36
N GLU A 266 21.88 17.35 24.58
CA GLU A 266 22.99 17.35 25.54
C GLU A 266 23.38 15.96 26.04
N ASP A 267 22.48 14.98 25.92
CA ASP A 267 22.72 13.59 26.28
C ASP A 267 23.40 12.78 25.15
N SER A 268 23.56 13.37 23.97
CA SER A 268 24.22 12.72 22.84
C SER A 268 25.72 12.53 23.07
N VAL A 269 26.28 11.48 22.48
CA VAL A 269 27.72 11.22 22.46
C VAL A 269 28.45 12.37 21.75
N PHE A 270 27.84 12.89 20.68
CA PHE A 270 28.34 14.02 19.91
C PHE A 270 28.50 15.28 20.78
N TYR A 271 27.49 15.67 21.56
CA TYR A 271 27.60 16.81 22.47
C TYR A 271 28.63 16.57 23.58
N GLY A 272 28.65 15.38 24.18
CA GLY A 272 29.62 15.04 25.22
C GLY A 272 31.08 15.15 24.74
N SER A 273 31.31 14.86 23.46
CA SER A 273 32.63 14.94 22.82
C SER A 273 32.98 16.34 22.32
N HIS A 274 31.98 17.09 21.86
CA HIS A 274 32.13 18.42 21.23
C HIS A 274 31.15 19.46 21.78
N PRO A 275 31.19 19.80 23.08
CA PRO A 275 30.27 20.79 23.66
C PRO A 275 30.50 22.21 23.11
N GLU A 276 31.64 22.48 22.48
CA GLU A 276 31.97 23.71 21.78
C GLU A 276 31.23 23.92 20.46
N PHE A 277 30.63 22.87 19.89
CA PHE A 277 29.91 22.93 18.62
C PHE A 277 28.48 23.45 18.76
N VAL A 278 28.07 23.97 19.90
CA VAL A 278 26.71 24.49 20.11
C VAL A 278 26.67 26.00 20.04
N VAL A 279 25.62 26.53 19.42
CA VAL A 279 25.29 27.97 19.44
C VAL A 279 25.01 28.38 20.88
N ARG A 280 25.92 29.16 21.48
CA ARG A 280 25.79 29.59 22.87
C ARG A 280 26.61 30.84 23.19
N PRO A 281 26.08 31.81 23.95
CA PRO A 281 26.85 32.93 24.45
C PRO A 281 27.79 32.49 25.59
N PRO A 282 28.87 33.23 25.87
CA PRO A 282 29.82 32.90 26.93
C PRO A 282 29.19 32.95 28.34
N HIS A 283 28.17 33.78 28.51
CA HIS A 283 27.40 33.92 29.75
C HIS A 283 25.92 34.09 29.40
N GLY A 284 25.04 33.53 30.23
CA GLY A 284 23.59 33.73 30.10
C GLY A 284 22.81 32.44 30.13
N ARG A 285 21.58 32.51 29.62
CA ARG A 285 20.65 31.39 29.58
C ARG A 285 20.88 30.56 28.32
N HIS A 286 20.62 29.25 28.42
CA HIS A 286 20.45 28.36 27.28
C HIS A 286 18.97 28.03 27.16
N SER A 287 18.37 28.39 26.02
CA SER A 287 16.97 28.10 25.75
C SER A 287 16.85 26.80 24.96
N TYR A 288 16.03 25.87 25.47
CA TYR A 288 15.71 24.62 24.78
C TYR A 288 14.38 24.79 24.03
N GLY A 289 14.33 24.36 22.77
CA GLY A 289 13.12 24.15 21.99
C GLY A 289 13.02 22.66 21.72
N ARG A 290 11.87 22.03 22.00
CA ARG A 290 11.66 20.57 21.83
C ARG A 290 12.74 19.68 22.52
N GLY A 291 13.38 20.17 23.58
CA GLY A 291 14.43 19.44 24.30
C GLY A 291 15.81 19.42 23.62
N GLN A 292 16.01 20.15 22.52
CA GLN A 292 17.26 20.14 21.73
C GLN A 292 17.92 21.52 21.68
N LEU A 293 19.20 21.54 21.28
CA LEU A 293 20.03 22.72 21.02
C LEU A 293 20.42 22.78 19.53
N VAL A 294 20.92 23.93 19.10
CA VAL A 294 21.35 24.16 17.70
C VAL A 294 22.87 24.06 17.60
N LEU A 295 23.36 23.30 16.63
CA LEU A 295 24.79 23.23 16.30
C LEU A 295 25.28 24.50 15.60
N ASP A 296 26.51 24.91 15.90
CA ASP A 296 27.14 26.10 15.35
C ASP A 296 27.65 25.82 13.93
N PHE A 297 26.75 25.89 12.95
CA PHE A 297 27.12 25.71 11.54
C PHE A 297 27.90 26.91 10.96
N ALA A 298 28.19 27.96 11.73
CA ALA A 298 29.22 28.93 11.36
C ALA A 298 30.65 28.38 11.58
N ASN A 299 30.78 27.27 12.31
CA ASN A 299 32.02 26.51 12.49
C ASN A 299 32.14 25.42 11.41
N PRO A 300 33.05 25.54 10.43
CA PRO A 300 33.20 24.55 9.36
C PRO A 300 33.62 23.16 9.87
N VAL A 301 34.28 23.08 11.04
CA VAL A 301 34.67 21.79 11.64
C VAL A 301 33.45 21.03 12.15
N CYS A 302 32.46 21.74 12.71
CA CYS A 302 31.19 21.15 13.12
C CYS A 302 30.43 20.60 11.90
N VAL A 303 30.36 21.39 10.83
CA VAL A 303 29.68 21.00 9.58
C VAL A 303 30.32 19.75 8.97
N GLU A 304 31.66 19.70 8.88
CA GLU A 304 32.41 18.54 8.39
C GLU A 304 32.16 17.29 9.24
N ALA A 305 32.07 17.44 10.56
CA ALA A 305 31.80 16.32 11.47
C ALA A 305 30.41 15.72 11.24
N ILE A 306 29.39 16.56 11.04
CA ILE A 306 28.03 16.12 10.70
C ILE A 306 27.98 15.51 9.29
N TRP A 307 28.64 16.13 8.31
CA TRP A 307 28.75 15.62 6.95
C TRP A 307 29.28 14.19 6.92
N LYS A 308 30.35 13.92 7.68
CA LYS A 308 30.95 12.59 7.75
C LYS A 308 29.98 11.53 8.28
N GLN A 309 29.17 11.87 9.28
CA GLN A 309 28.16 10.95 9.80
C GLN A 309 27.06 10.68 8.76
N MET A 310 26.52 11.74 8.14
CA MET A 310 25.49 11.62 7.09
C MET A 310 25.99 10.76 5.92
N LYS A 311 27.21 11.01 5.45
CA LYS A 311 27.83 10.26 4.34
C LYS A 311 27.94 8.77 4.65
N GLN A 312 28.28 8.41 5.88
CA GLN A 312 28.35 7.02 6.29
C GLN A 312 26.99 6.33 6.17
N VAL A 313 25.91 7.00 6.61
CA VAL A 313 24.54 6.50 6.51
C VAL A 313 24.13 6.34 5.05
N ILE A 314 24.33 7.38 4.22
CA ILE A 314 24.01 7.36 2.79
C ILE A 314 24.68 6.17 2.08
N VAL A 315 25.96 5.93 2.35
CA VAL A 315 26.72 4.83 1.74
C VAL A 315 26.26 3.47 2.26
N GLU A 316 26.01 3.34 3.57
CA GLU A 316 25.55 2.08 4.17
C GLU A 316 24.19 1.64 3.62
N THR A 317 23.27 2.59 3.43
CA THR A 317 21.88 2.29 3.05
C THR A 317 21.60 2.43 1.56
N LYS A 318 22.53 2.95 0.77
CA LYS A 318 22.30 3.34 -0.64
C LYS A 318 21.04 4.20 -0.77
N LEU A 319 21.00 5.26 0.02
CA LEU A 319 19.80 6.06 0.21
C LEU A 319 19.30 6.70 -1.09
N ASP A 320 17.99 6.72 -1.32
CA ASP A 320 17.38 7.34 -2.50
C ASP A 320 16.75 8.71 -2.17
N TYR A 321 16.31 8.89 -0.92
CA TYR A 321 15.58 10.08 -0.48
C TYR A 321 15.98 10.51 0.95
N ILE A 322 16.09 11.83 1.16
CA ILE A 322 16.30 12.42 2.48
C ILE A 322 15.16 13.38 2.79
N LYS A 323 14.47 13.14 3.90
CA LYS A 323 13.61 14.13 4.55
C LYS A 323 14.47 14.95 5.50
N TRP A 324 14.77 16.19 5.11
CA TRP A 324 15.61 17.09 5.88
C TRP A 324 14.75 17.99 6.76
N ASP A 325 14.87 17.82 8.07
CA ASP A 325 14.06 18.52 9.06
C ASP A 325 14.87 19.54 9.87
N MET A 326 14.15 20.47 10.49
CA MET A 326 14.68 21.53 11.35
C MET A 326 13.56 22.01 12.29
N ASN A 327 13.54 21.52 13.53
CA ASN A 327 12.38 21.62 14.42
C ASN A 327 12.46 22.75 15.47
N ARG A 328 13.42 23.68 15.37
CA ARG A 328 13.45 24.84 16.27
C ARG A 328 14.18 26.04 15.73
N ASP A 329 13.74 27.23 16.13
CA ASP A 329 14.46 28.47 15.87
C ASP A 329 15.78 28.58 16.65
N ILE A 330 16.71 29.32 16.08
CA ILE A 330 17.97 29.70 16.73
C ILE A 330 17.68 30.71 17.85
N THR A 331 18.12 30.39 19.07
CA THR A 331 18.07 31.29 20.23
C THR A 331 19.47 31.60 20.72
N GLU A 332 19.65 32.76 21.37
CA GLU A 332 20.95 33.23 21.88
C GLU A 332 22.09 33.17 20.84
N ALA A 333 21.78 33.53 19.59
CA ALA A 333 22.67 33.47 18.43
C ALA A 333 24.08 34.04 18.71
N TYR A 334 25.02 33.13 18.94
CA TYR A 334 26.42 33.42 19.23
C TYR A 334 27.25 32.18 18.86
N SER A 335 28.32 32.38 18.11
CA SER A 335 29.26 31.31 17.73
C SER A 335 30.53 31.39 18.59
N PRO A 336 30.82 30.36 19.41
CA PRO A 336 32.11 30.23 20.09
C PRO A 336 33.28 30.24 19.10
N TYR A 337 33.12 29.60 17.93
CA TYR A 337 34.13 29.54 16.89
C TYR A 337 34.47 30.92 16.31
N LEU A 338 33.47 31.74 15.98
CA LEU A 338 33.71 33.09 15.48
C LEU A 338 34.43 33.95 16.53
N ALA A 339 34.10 33.78 17.81
CA ALA A 339 34.78 34.49 18.90
C ALA A 339 36.26 34.07 19.00
N GLU A 340 36.54 32.76 18.94
CA GLU A 340 37.92 32.23 18.94
C GLU A 340 38.74 32.74 17.75
N LYS A 341 38.13 32.83 16.55
CA LYS A 341 38.80 33.32 15.33
C LYS A 341 38.85 34.85 15.21
N GLY A 342 38.31 35.60 16.17
CA GLY A 342 38.26 37.06 16.12
C GLY A 342 37.36 37.62 15.02
N ILE A 343 36.35 36.85 14.59
CA ILE A 343 35.36 37.25 13.58
C ILE A 343 34.16 37.91 14.27
N LEU A 344 33.55 38.90 13.61
CA LEU A 344 32.40 39.62 14.15
C LEU A 344 31.18 38.68 14.28
N GLN A 345 30.59 38.63 15.48
CA GLN A 345 29.36 37.85 15.75
C GLN A 345 28.16 38.28 14.89
N LYS A 346 28.15 39.51 14.35
CA LYS A 346 27.12 39.98 13.41
C LYS A 346 27.09 39.19 12.10
N GLU A 347 28.15 38.46 11.76
CA GLU A 347 28.22 37.59 10.60
C GLU A 347 27.60 36.20 10.84
N PHE A 348 27.20 35.88 12.08
CA PHE A 348 26.76 34.56 12.49
C PHE A 348 25.69 33.97 11.57
N TYR A 349 24.54 34.63 11.39
CA TYR A 349 23.43 34.07 10.60
C TYR A 349 23.80 33.82 9.13
N TYR A 350 24.61 34.71 8.53
CA TYR A 350 25.09 34.51 7.17
C TYR A 350 25.99 33.29 7.08
N ARG A 351 26.95 33.15 8.00
CA ARG A 351 27.90 32.03 8.02
C ARG A 351 27.24 30.71 8.38
N TYR A 352 26.32 30.73 9.33
CA TYR A 352 25.47 29.60 9.69
C TYR A 352 24.76 29.06 8.46
N MET A 353 24.08 29.93 7.70
CA MET A 353 23.35 29.51 6.51
C MET A 353 24.28 29.03 5.39
N ARG A 354 25.50 29.58 5.28
CA ARG A 354 26.54 29.05 4.39
C ARG A 354 26.99 27.64 4.78
N GLY A 355 27.04 27.34 6.09
CA GLY A 355 27.27 25.99 6.61
C GLY A 355 26.14 25.05 6.23
N VAL A 356 24.89 25.45 6.47
CA VAL A 356 23.70 24.68 6.04
C VAL A 356 23.77 24.37 4.55
N TYR A 357 23.95 25.38 3.68
CA TYR A 357 24.01 25.18 2.23
C TYR A 357 25.15 24.28 1.75
N SER A 358 26.25 24.17 2.51
CA SER A 358 27.37 23.32 2.11
C SER A 358 27.04 21.82 2.18
N LEU A 359 26.11 21.42 3.04
CA LEU A 359 25.75 20.01 3.18
C LEU A 359 24.89 19.51 2.01
N PRO A 360 23.74 20.13 1.63
CA PRO A 360 23.03 19.75 0.40
C PRO A 360 23.88 19.87 -0.85
N ALA A 361 24.78 20.86 -0.93
CA ALA A 361 25.72 20.97 -2.05
C ALA A 361 26.65 19.76 -2.13
N GLY A 362 27.18 19.29 -0.99
CA GLY A 362 27.97 18.06 -0.91
C GLY A 362 27.17 16.82 -1.32
N ILE A 363 25.89 16.72 -0.92
CA ILE A 363 25.01 15.62 -1.36
C ILE A 363 24.81 15.68 -2.87
N SER A 364 24.45 16.83 -3.43
CA SER A 364 24.22 16.96 -4.88
C SER A 364 25.47 16.71 -5.72
N GLU A 365 26.66 17.01 -5.19
CA GLU A 365 27.95 16.75 -5.87
C GLU A 365 28.35 15.27 -5.82
N GLU A 366 28.25 14.63 -4.64
CA GLU A 366 28.69 13.25 -4.46
C GLU A 366 27.61 12.19 -4.76
N PHE A 367 26.34 12.54 -4.61
CA PHE A 367 25.17 11.66 -4.71
C PHE A 367 24.01 12.33 -5.47
N PRO A 368 24.20 12.66 -6.76
CA PRO A 368 23.24 13.46 -7.55
C PRO A 368 21.87 12.80 -7.76
N GLU A 369 21.77 11.49 -7.53
CA GLU A 369 20.53 10.71 -7.66
C GLU A 369 19.62 10.84 -6.43
N ILE A 370 20.11 11.38 -5.31
CA ILE A 370 19.33 11.51 -4.06
C ILE A 370 18.38 12.69 -4.18
N LEU A 371 17.09 12.44 -3.92
CA LEU A 371 16.10 13.49 -3.76
C LEU A 371 16.11 14.03 -2.33
N ILE A 372 16.22 15.35 -2.18
CA ILE A 372 16.14 16.03 -0.88
C ILE A 372 14.82 16.78 -0.80
N GLU A 373 14.02 16.49 0.22
CA GLU A 373 12.84 17.26 0.56
C GLU A 373 13.14 18.19 1.74
N GLY A 374 12.96 19.50 1.52
CA GLY A 374 13.00 20.52 2.58
C GLY A 374 11.61 21.03 2.91
N CYS A 375 11.45 21.69 4.06
CA CYS A 375 10.17 22.21 4.56
C CYS A 375 10.16 23.75 4.61
N ALA A 376 9.32 24.44 3.80
CA ALA A 376 9.14 25.90 3.83
C ALA A 376 7.83 26.36 3.15
N LEU A 377 7.49 27.66 3.19
CA LEU A 377 6.25 28.24 2.61
C LEU A 377 6.43 29.07 1.31
N ALA A 378 5.50 28.87 0.35
CA ALA A 378 5.30 29.49 -0.99
C ALA A 378 6.15 28.94 -2.16
N TYR A 379 5.64 27.89 -2.83
CA TYR A 379 6.35 27.14 -3.87
C TYR A 379 5.37 26.54 -4.90
N PRO A 380 5.83 26.13 -6.11
CA PRO A 380 5.00 25.35 -7.02
C PRO A 380 4.57 24.01 -6.40
N MET A 381 3.54 23.37 -6.96
CA MET A 381 3.03 22.07 -6.47
C MET A 381 4.09 20.97 -6.46
N SER A 382 5.05 21.01 -7.38
CA SER A 382 6.19 20.09 -7.43
C SER A 382 7.16 20.22 -6.25
N CYS A 383 6.96 21.19 -5.35
CA CYS A 383 7.73 21.36 -4.13
C CYS A 383 6.88 21.20 -2.86
N MET A 384 5.63 20.75 -2.97
CA MET A 384 4.73 20.59 -1.83
C MET A 384 4.39 19.11 -1.66
N SER A 385 4.97 18.45 -0.66
CA SER A 385 4.58 17.10 -0.26
C SER A 385 3.27 17.15 0.54
N ASN A 386 2.30 16.36 0.10
CA ASN A 386 0.97 16.32 0.71
C ASN A 386 0.63 14.87 1.03
N HIS A 387 0.51 14.57 2.31
CA HIS A 387 0.28 13.20 2.76
C HIS A 387 -1.16 12.97 3.20
N ILE A 388 -1.72 11.82 2.80
CA ILE A 388 -2.95 11.30 3.40
C ILE A 388 -2.59 10.80 4.79
N SER A 389 -3.09 11.47 5.84
CA SER A 389 -2.86 11.07 7.24
C SER A 389 -4.02 10.24 7.81
N ALA A 390 -3.88 9.65 8.99
CA ALA A 390 -4.98 9.01 9.73
C ALA A 390 -6.09 10.00 10.18
N VAL A 391 -7.25 9.47 10.57
CA VAL A 391 -8.34 10.23 11.23
C VAL A 391 -8.82 9.50 12.50
N PRO A 392 -9.30 10.22 13.54
CA PRO A 392 -9.27 11.68 13.70
C PRO A 392 -7.85 12.25 13.58
N ASN A 393 -7.70 13.39 12.91
CA ASN A 393 -6.39 13.98 12.64
C ASN A 393 -5.67 14.34 13.95
N ASP A 394 -4.40 13.97 14.10
CA ASP A 394 -3.70 14.09 15.40
C ASP A 394 -3.44 15.54 15.84
N GLN A 395 -3.36 16.49 14.90
CA GLN A 395 -3.10 17.90 15.22
C GLN A 395 -4.38 18.67 15.57
N THR A 396 -5.48 18.39 14.88
CA THR A 396 -6.72 19.19 14.97
C THR A 396 -7.94 18.41 15.47
N PHE A 397 -7.80 17.10 15.62
CA PHE A 397 -8.88 16.16 15.97
C PHE A 397 -10.05 16.14 14.97
N ARG A 398 -9.84 16.67 13.76
CA ARG A 398 -10.86 16.68 12.71
C ARG A 398 -10.98 15.29 12.09
N THR A 399 -12.21 14.82 11.92
CA THR A 399 -12.53 13.63 11.13
C THR A 399 -13.04 14.03 9.76
N THR A 400 -12.41 13.51 8.71
CA THR A 400 -12.76 13.75 7.32
C THR A 400 -12.82 12.43 6.55
N SER A 401 -13.52 12.41 5.41
CA SER A 401 -13.55 11.22 4.57
C SER A 401 -12.18 10.94 3.94
N LEU A 402 -11.89 9.68 3.66
CA LEU A 402 -10.70 9.30 2.91
C LEU A 402 -10.65 9.99 1.54
N LEU A 403 -11.79 10.07 0.86
CA LEU A 403 -11.94 10.78 -0.42
C LEU A 403 -11.48 12.25 -0.34
N LEU A 404 -11.87 12.98 0.70
CA LEU A 404 -11.43 14.37 0.84
C LEU A 404 -9.90 14.47 0.97
N ARG A 405 -9.31 13.61 1.81
CA ARG A 405 -7.86 13.61 2.04
C ARG A 405 -7.10 13.30 0.75
N GLU A 406 -7.55 12.31 -0.02
CA GLU A 406 -6.99 11.97 -1.34
C GLU A 406 -7.03 13.15 -2.32
N GLN A 407 -8.21 13.77 -2.45
CA GLN A 407 -8.43 14.84 -3.42
C GLN A 407 -7.72 16.15 -3.03
N VAL A 408 -7.41 16.36 -1.75
CA VAL A 408 -6.54 17.46 -1.31
C VAL A 408 -5.08 17.11 -1.58
N ALA A 409 -4.65 15.90 -1.21
CA ALA A 409 -3.25 15.49 -1.28
C ALA A 409 -2.70 15.44 -2.72
N MET A 410 -3.54 15.15 -3.71
CA MET A 410 -3.10 15.08 -5.11
C MET A 410 -2.58 16.40 -5.71
N PHE A 411 -2.85 17.56 -5.09
CA PHE A 411 -2.35 18.87 -5.55
C PHE A 411 -0.93 19.16 -5.02
N GLY A 412 -0.02 18.20 -5.24
CA GLY A 412 1.36 18.22 -4.79
C GLY A 412 2.05 16.88 -5.05
N ILE A 413 3.12 16.58 -4.31
CA ILE A 413 3.75 15.26 -4.24
C ILE A 413 2.93 14.40 -3.28
N LEU A 414 2.21 13.41 -3.80
CA LEU A 414 1.35 12.54 -3.00
C LEU A 414 2.18 11.59 -2.13
N GLY A 415 1.86 11.52 -0.84
CA GLY A 415 2.35 10.48 0.07
C GLY A 415 1.27 9.99 1.02
N LEU A 416 1.62 9.02 1.86
CA LEU A 416 0.75 8.46 2.90
C LEU A 416 1.50 8.50 4.23
N GLU A 417 0.82 8.95 5.28
CA GLU A 417 1.36 9.06 6.64
C GLU A 417 0.33 8.53 7.64
N LEU A 418 0.07 7.23 7.54
CA LEU A 418 -0.85 6.49 8.40
C LEU A 418 -0.42 5.03 8.55
N ASP A 419 -0.95 4.36 9.56
CA ASP A 419 -0.72 2.93 9.76
C ASP A 419 -1.62 2.09 8.84
N LEU A 420 -1.04 1.61 7.74
CA LEU A 420 -1.71 0.75 6.75
C LEU A 420 -2.19 -0.59 7.33
N CYS A 421 -1.63 -1.06 8.45
CA CYS A 421 -2.08 -2.28 9.12
C CYS A 421 -3.45 -2.11 9.77
N ARG A 422 -3.89 -0.86 10.00
CA ARG A 422 -5.16 -0.52 10.64
C ARG A 422 -6.25 -0.14 9.66
N CYS A 423 -5.93 0.00 8.37
CA CYS A 423 -6.91 0.23 7.32
C CYS A 423 -7.76 -1.02 7.05
N THR A 424 -9.03 -0.81 6.74
CA THR A 424 -9.87 -1.89 6.20
C THR A 424 -9.43 -2.26 4.78
N GLU A 425 -9.87 -3.42 4.26
CA GLU A 425 -9.55 -3.81 2.89
C GLU A 425 -10.18 -2.85 1.87
N GLU A 426 -11.37 -2.33 2.14
CA GLU A 426 -12.02 -1.31 1.29
C GLU A 426 -11.22 -0.01 1.25
N GLU A 427 -10.66 0.43 2.39
CA GLU A 427 -9.79 1.61 2.43
C GLU A 427 -8.48 1.38 1.67
N LYS A 428 -7.89 0.18 1.76
CA LYS A 428 -6.68 -0.18 1.00
C LYS A 428 -6.95 -0.21 -0.50
N ASP A 429 -8.08 -0.77 -0.92
CA ASP A 429 -8.49 -0.78 -2.32
C ASP A 429 -8.71 0.65 -2.83
N GLN A 430 -9.37 1.50 -2.05
CA GLN A 430 -9.55 2.92 -2.40
C GLN A 430 -8.20 3.65 -2.53
N LEU A 431 -7.29 3.47 -1.58
CA LEU A 431 -5.94 4.06 -1.63
C LEU A 431 -5.15 3.60 -2.85
N LYS A 432 -5.25 2.31 -3.19
CA LYS A 432 -4.60 1.75 -4.38
C LYS A 432 -5.13 2.38 -5.66
N GLU A 433 -6.44 2.55 -5.79
CA GLU A 433 -7.06 3.24 -6.92
C GLU A 433 -6.63 4.72 -6.99
N ALA A 434 -6.57 5.40 -5.84
CA ALA A 434 -6.13 6.79 -5.75
C ALA A 434 -4.67 6.95 -6.20
N ILE A 435 -3.77 6.05 -5.80
CA ILE A 435 -2.35 6.05 -6.22
C ILE A 435 -2.23 5.81 -7.72
N VAL A 436 -2.96 4.84 -8.28
CA VAL A 436 -2.96 4.57 -9.73
C VAL A 436 -3.47 5.78 -10.52
N CYS A 437 -4.51 6.44 -10.02
CA CYS A 437 -5.03 7.67 -10.62
C CYS A 437 -3.99 8.80 -10.56
N TYR A 438 -3.38 9.01 -9.40
CA TYR A 438 -2.37 10.04 -9.19
C TYR A 438 -1.14 9.83 -10.09
N LYS A 439 -0.64 8.60 -10.24
CA LYS A 439 0.50 8.29 -11.14
C LYS A 439 0.26 8.74 -12.59
N LYS A 440 -0.99 8.72 -13.07
CA LYS A 440 -1.35 9.23 -14.41
C LYS A 440 -1.37 10.76 -14.46
N LEU A 441 -1.75 11.41 -13.37
CA LEU A 441 -1.89 12.86 -13.28
C LEU A 441 -0.60 13.57 -12.87
N GLN A 442 0.30 12.90 -12.16
CA GLN A 442 1.50 13.49 -11.55
C GLN A 442 2.35 14.31 -12.52
N PRO A 443 2.68 13.85 -13.75
CA PRO A 443 3.47 14.65 -14.68
C PRO A 443 2.80 15.99 -15.01
N MET A 444 1.47 16.00 -15.11
CA MET A 444 0.71 17.22 -15.33
C MET A 444 0.71 18.12 -14.09
N ILE A 445 0.49 17.55 -12.90
CA ILE A 445 0.47 18.31 -11.64
C ILE A 445 1.81 19.01 -11.39
N PHE A 446 2.93 18.38 -11.72
CA PHE A 446 4.27 18.95 -11.46
C PHE A 446 4.60 20.14 -12.37
N ASP A 447 4.03 20.18 -13.58
CA ASP A 447 4.19 21.26 -14.55
C ASP A 447 3.05 22.30 -14.48
N ALA A 448 2.02 22.05 -13.69
CA ALA A 448 0.80 22.84 -13.72
C ALA A 448 0.90 24.19 -13.01
N THR A 449 0.17 25.16 -13.54
CA THR A 449 -0.18 26.40 -12.82
C THR A 449 -1.41 26.16 -11.95
N LEU A 450 -1.31 26.48 -10.66
CA LEU A 450 -2.40 26.34 -9.70
C LEU A 450 -3.15 27.67 -9.49
N ASP A 451 -4.42 27.69 -9.88
CA ASP A 451 -5.36 28.76 -9.55
C ASP A 451 -6.22 28.38 -8.36
N VAL A 452 -6.20 29.21 -7.30
CA VAL A 452 -7.08 29.05 -6.14
C VAL A 452 -8.16 30.12 -6.18
N GLN A 453 -9.41 29.69 -6.29
CA GLN A 453 -10.59 30.55 -6.29
C GLN A 453 -11.52 30.18 -5.15
N ARG A 454 -12.34 31.14 -4.72
CA ARG A 454 -13.43 30.89 -3.77
C ARG A 454 -14.73 31.41 -4.33
N THR A 455 -15.75 30.55 -4.40
CA THR A 455 -17.06 30.98 -4.88
C THR A 455 -17.74 31.88 -3.84
N PRO A 456 -18.70 32.74 -4.25
CA PRO A 456 -19.46 33.57 -3.31
C PRO A 456 -20.17 32.76 -2.22
N GLU A 457 -20.49 31.51 -2.50
CA GLU A 457 -21.12 30.60 -1.55
C GLU A 457 -20.13 29.79 -0.70
N GLY A 458 -18.85 30.16 -0.73
CA GLY A 458 -17.84 29.67 0.21
C GLY A 458 -17.13 28.37 -0.17
N ILE A 459 -17.32 27.87 -1.41
CA ILE A 459 -16.60 26.69 -1.90
C ILE A 459 -15.20 27.11 -2.37
N TRP A 460 -14.18 26.40 -1.92
CA TRP A 460 -12.83 26.53 -2.44
C TRP A 460 -12.68 25.71 -3.71
N CYS A 461 -12.13 26.31 -4.75
CA CYS A 461 -11.89 25.65 -6.02
C CYS A 461 -10.41 25.76 -6.35
N TRP A 462 -9.74 24.63 -6.47
CA TRP A 462 -8.32 24.55 -6.83
C TRP A 462 -8.23 24.00 -8.23
N THR A 463 -7.66 24.76 -9.16
CA THR A 463 -7.56 24.36 -10.57
C THR A 463 -6.10 24.30 -10.98
N ALA A 464 -5.61 23.11 -11.26
CA ALA A 464 -4.32 22.86 -11.88
C ALA A 464 -4.50 22.77 -13.40
N VAL A 465 -3.77 23.58 -14.17
CA VAL A 465 -3.74 23.53 -15.64
C VAL A 465 -2.32 23.21 -16.09
N SER A 466 -2.17 22.21 -16.97
CA SER A 466 -0.88 21.80 -17.54
C SER A 466 -0.14 22.96 -18.22
N GLY A 467 1.19 22.91 -18.29
CA GLY A 467 1.99 23.96 -18.96
C GLY A 467 1.73 24.06 -20.46
N ASP A 468 1.28 22.98 -21.10
CA ASP A 468 0.83 22.99 -22.50
C ASP A 468 -0.63 23.49 -22.68
N HIS A 469 -1.32 23.80 -21.59
CA HIS A 469 -2.71 24.28 -21.52
C HIS A 469 -3.77 23.30 -22.04
N THR A 470 -3.44 22.03 -22.28
CA THR A 470 -4.35 21.03 -22.87
C THR A 470 -5.04 20.12 -21.86
N LYS A 471 -4.63 20.15 -20.59
CA LYS A 471 -5.20 19.34 -19.51
C LYS A 471 -5.47 20.21 -18.28
N TYR A 472 -6.48 19.84 -17.51
CA TYR A 472 -6.73 20.46 -16.23
C TYR A 472 -7.36 19.49 -15.22
N VAL A 473 -7.17 19.78 -13.94
CA VAL A 473 -7.84 19.15 -12.81
C VAL A 473 -8.37 20.26 -11.90
N THR A 474 -9.66 20.22 -11.59
CA THR A 474 -10.32 21.13 -10.64
C THR A 474 -10.89 20.35 -9.46
N GLY A 475 -10.41 20.66 -8.26
CA GLY A 475 -10.99 20.22 -6.99
C GLY A 475 -11.94 21.25 -6.42
N PHE A 476 -13.10 20.79 -5.94
CA PHE A 476 -14.11 21.60 -5.27
C PHE A 476 -14.21 21.16 -3.81
N TYR A 477 -13.96 22.05 -2.87
CA TYR A 477 -13.88 21.73 -1.44
C TYR A 477 -14.85 22.59 -0.63
N MET A 478 -15.65 21.95 0.20
CA MET A 478 -16.59 22.62 1.09
C MET A 478 -16.28 22.23 2.53
N GLY A 479 -15.89 23.23 3.35
CA GLY A 479 -15.57 23.01 4.76
C GLY A 479 -16.81 22.72 5.62
N THR A 480 -17.84 23.54 5.48
CA THR A 480 -19.11 23.38 6.21
C THR A 480 -20.26 23.26 5.23
N GLY A 481 -21.12 22.28 5.45
CA GLY A 481 -22.34 22.06 4.70
C GLY A 481 -23.25 23.29 4.76
N SER A 482 -23.86 23.62 3.63
CA SER A 482 -24.78 24.76 3.55
C SER A 482 -25.98 24.42 2.68
N LEU A 483 -27.17 24.77 3.17
CA LEU A 483 -28.42 24.66 2.42
C LEU A 483 -28.55 25.75 1.34
N LYS A 484 -27.68 26.77 1.34
CA LYS A 484 -27.67 27.81 0.31
C LYS A 484 -27.10 27.24 -0.99
N SER A 485 -27.98 26.84 -1.91
CA SER A 485 -27.58 26.33 -3.23
C SER A 485 -27.75 27.40 -4.33
N GLY A 486 -26.63 27.92 -4.84
CA GLY A 486 -26.63 28.61 -6.13
C GLY A 486 -26.77 27.58 -7.26
N ARG A 487 -27.77 27.69 -8.14
CA ARG A 487 -28.02 26.69 -9.21
C ARG A 487 -26.98 26.74 -10.34
N ASN A 488 -26.26 27.86 -10.48
CA ASN A 488 -25.37 28.18 -11.60
C ASN A 488 -24.02 28.76 -11.16
N ALA A 489 -23.52 28.41 -9.97
CA ALA A 489 -22.17 28.82 -9.57
C ALA A 489 -21.15 28.24 -10.56
N ARG A 490 -20.20 29.06 -10.99
CA ARG A 490 -19.13 28.67 -11.91
C ARG A 490 -17.78 29.14 -11.40
N VAL A 491 -16.75 28.38 -11.73
CA VAL A 491 -15.34 28.71 -11.45
C VAL A 491 -14.61 28.96 -12.76
N SER A 492 -13.78 29.99 -12.79
CA SER A 492 -12.98 30.32 -13.98
C SER A 492 -11.87 29.27 -14.17
N VAL A 493 -11.52 28.97 -15.42
CA VAL A 493 -10.33 28.17 -15.77
C VAL A 493 -9.56 28.93 -16.84
N PRO A 494 -8.89 30.04 -16.47
CA PRO A 494 -8.42 31.04 -17.44
C PRO A 494 -7.28 30.52 -18.33
N HIS A 495 -6.51 29.56 -17.84
CA HIS A 495 -5.31 29.06 -18.51
C HIS A 495 -5.57 27.92 -19.50
N VAL A 496 -6.79 27.42 -19.64
CA VAL A 496 -7.06 26.34 -20.62
C VAL A 496 -6.95 26.86 -22.06
N ASP A 497 -6.51 26.00 -22.99
CA ASP A 497 -6.55 26.30 -24.42
C ASP A 497 -8.02 26.35 -24.90
N GLY A 498 -8.43 27.54 -25.35
CA GLY A 498 -9.79 27.82 -25.79
C GLY A 498 -10.15 27.25 -27.15
N SER A 499 -9.17 26.83 -27.95
CA SER A 499 -9.38 26.32 -29.31
C SER A 499 -9.78 24.83 -29.35
N GLY A 500 -9.42 24.07 -28.31
CA GLY A 500 -9.66 22.62 -28.25
C GLY A 500 -11.08 22.21 -27.89
N ARG A 501 -11.33 20.89 -27.96
CA ARG A 501 -12.52 20.23 -27.41
C ARG A 501 -12.10 19.30 -26.26
N TYR A 502 -12.88 19.31 -25.19
CA TYR A 502 -12.59 18.59 -23.95
C TYR A 502 -13.76 17.70 -23.58
N MET A 503 -13.50 16.47 -23.17
CA MET A 503 -14.52 15.60 -22.60
C MET A 503 -14.71 15.96 -21.12
N VAL A 504 -15.80 16.65 -20.74
CA VAL A 504 -16.14 17.04 -19.37
C VAL A 504 -17.33 16.25 -18.82
N ASN A 505 -17.11 15.41 -17.80
CA ASN A 505 -18.15 14.56 -17.18
C ASN A 505 -19.01 13.78 -18.23
N GLY A 506 -18.35 13.21 -19.24
CA GLY A 506 -19.02 12.47 -20.33
C GLY A 506 -19.65 13.34 -21.42
N GLN A 507 -19.42 14.65 -21.41
CA GLN A 507 -19.91 15.59 -22.44
C GLN A 507 -18.76 16.31 -23.13
N ILE A 508 -18.83 16.46 -24.45
CA ILE A 508 -17.82 17.24 -25.19
C ILE A 508 -18.14 18.73 -25.05
N ILE A 509 -17.20 19.50 -24.47
CA ILE A 509 -17.31 20.94 -24.27
C ILE A 509 -16.18 21.64 -25.04
N ASN A 510 -16.51 22.75 -25.71
CA ASN A 510 -15.51 23.59 -26.37
C ASN A 510 -14.67 24.35 -25.34
N GLY A 511 -13.35 24.42 -25.54
CA GLY A 511 -12.41 25.09 -24.66
C GLY A 511 -12.78 26.55 -24.39
N SER A 512 -13.30 27.28 -25.37
CA SER A 512 -13.74 28.67 -25.21
C SER A 512 -14.87 28.81 -24.19
N VAL A 513 -15.76 27.82 -24.10
CA VAL A 513 -16.84 27.79 -23.09
C VAL A 513 -16.26 27.56 -21.70
N ILE A 514 -15.23 26.73 -21.57
CA ILE A 514 -14.55 26.50 -20.29
C ILE A 514 -13.78 27.74 -19.87
N LYS A 515 -12.99 28.31 -20.79
CA LYS A 515 -12.13 29.47 -20.57
C LYS A 515 -12.91 30.74 -20.18
N HIS A 516 -14.00 31.03 -20.90
CA HIS A 516 -14.77 32.26 -20.70
C HIS A 516 -16.03 32.06 -19.84
N GLY A 517 -16.68 30.90 -19.97
CA GLY A 517 -17.90 30.58 -19.25
C GLY A 517 -17.65 29.93 -17.89
N GLY A 518 -16.48 29.34 -17.65
CA GLY A 518 -16.14 28.64 -16.42
C GLY A 518 -16.82 27.28 -16.25
N LEU A 519 -16.26 26.46 -15.37
CA LEU A 519 -16.80 25.15 -15.00
C LEU A 519 -17.94 25.31 -14.01
N ARG A 520 -19.00 24.52 -14.21
CA ARG A 520 -20.11 24.49 -13.26
C ARG A 520 -19.67 23.79 -11.98
N VAL A 521 -19.90 24.44 -10.84
CA VAL A 521 -19.67 23.84 -9.54
C VAL A 521 -20.65 22.67 -9.33
N PRO A 522 -20.18 21.50 -8.83
CA PRO A 522 -21.05 20.35 -8.59
C PRO A 522 -22.24 20.68 -7.69
N ALA A 523 -23.36 19.99 -7.92
CA ALA A 523 -24.58 20.24 -7.17
C ALA A 523 -24.37 19.92 -5.69
N ARG A 524 -24.72 20.87 -4.83
CA ARG A 524 -24.76 20.70 -3.37
C ARG A 524 -26.06 20.07 -2.93
N PHE A 525 -26.02 19.29 -1.86
CA PHE A 525 -27.23 18.80 -1.24
C PHE A 525 -27.99 19.93 -0.56
N ASN A 526 -29.28 20.06 -0.89
CA ASN A 526 -30.17 21.09 -0.35
C ASN A 526 -31.39 20.50 0.39
N GLY A 527 -31.36 19.19 0.71
CA GLY A 527 -32.46 18.48 1.35
C GLY A 527 -33.44 17.80 0.38
N ALA A 528 -33.50 18.21 -0.89
CA ALA A 528 -34.45 17.68 -1.88
C ALA A 528 -33.81 17.00 -3.10
N ASN A 529 -32.53 17.27 -3.37
CA ASN A 529 -31.81 16.82 -4.57
C ASN A 529 -30.81 15.68 -4.31
N GLY A 530 -31.12 14.76 -3.39
CA GLY A 530 -30.19 13.74 -2.89
C GLY A 530 -29.51 12.90 -3.98
N GLU A 531 -30.24 12.56 -5.04
CA GLU A 531 -29.71 11.76 -6.16
C GLU A 531 -28.76 12.55 -7.07
N MET A 532 -28.97 13.86 -7.23
CA MET A 532 -28.15 14.72 -8.09
C MET A 532 -26.98 15.40 -7.36
N ALA A 533 -27.07 15.51 -6.04
CA ALA A 533 -26.06 16.18 -5.24
C ALA A 533 -24.77 15.37 -5.18
N VAL A 534 -23.64 16.04 -5.41
CA VAL A 534 -22.29 15.46 -5.26
C VAL A 534 -21.68 15.91 -3.94
N LEU A 535 -21.77 17.20 -3.63
CA LEU A 535 -21.25 17.77 -2.38
C LEU A 535 -22.31 17.63 -1.28
N LYS A 536 -22.07 16.71 -0.33
CA LYS A 536 -22.99 16.37 0.76
C LYS A 536 -22.29 16.46 2.11
N GLY A 537 -22.85 17.25 3.03
CA GLY A 537 -22.35 17.35 4.41
C GLY A 537 -21.14 18.29 4.59
N ASP A 538 -20.46 18.13 5.73
CA ASP A 538 -19.24 18.88 6.07
C ASP A 538 -18.01 18.21 5.44
N TYR A 539 -16.97 19.00 5.19
CA TYR A 539 -15.67 18.53 4.69
C TYR A 539 -15.79 17.54 3.52
N CYS A 540 -16.59 17.91 2.53
CA CYS A 540 -16.77 17.11 1.32
C CYS A 540 -16.04 17.74 0.13
N SER A 541 -15.71 16.88 -0.84
CA SER A 541 -15.03 17.31 -2.06
C SER A 541 -15.58 16.62 -3.30
N ALA A 542 -15.25 17.20 -4.44
CA ALA A 542 -15.47 16.62 -5.75
C ALA A 542 -14.32 17.01 -6.68
N LEU A 543 -14.04 16.17 -7.66
CA LEU A 543 -13.08 16.44 -8.72
C LEU A 543 -13.78 16.55 -10.07
N SER A 544 -13.24 17.39 -10.93
CA SER A 544 -13.50 17.42 -12.36
C SER A 544 -12.14 17.51 -13.07
N TRP A 545 -11.80 16.58 -13.95
CA TRP A 545 -10.49 16.56 -14.61
C TRP A 545 -10.62 16.02 -16.02
N MET A 546 -9.92 16.60 -17.00
CA MET A 546 -10.00 16.10 -18.37
C MET A 546 -8.71 16.23 -19.18
N GLU A 547 -8.71 15.52 -20.31
CA GLU A 547 -7.72 15.62 -21.38
C GLU A 547 -8.38 16.15 -22.67
N ARG A 548 -7.63 16.93 -23.45
CA ARG A 548 -8.04 17.38 -24.80
C ARG A 548 -8.26 16.15 -25.70
N LEU A 549 -9.34 16.16 -26.47
CA LEU A 549 -9.55 15.16 -27.51
C LEU A 549 -8.60 15.44 -28.67
N GLU A 550 -7.79 14.47 -29.06
CA GLU A 550 -7.03 14.53 -30.31
C GLU A 550 -8.00 14.69 -31.49
N GLU A 551 -7.66 15.55 -32.44
CA GLU A 551 -8.43 15.64 -33.67
C GLU A 551 -8.27 14.31 -34.41
N GLU A 552 -9.38 13.58 -34.61
CA GLU A 552 -9.41 12.56 -35.66
C GLU A 552 -8.97 13.26 -36.95
N THR A 553 -7.76 12.92 -37.43
CA THR A 553 -7.33 13.28 -38.78
C THR A 553 -8.43 12.83 -39.74
N GLN A 554 -9.09 13.81 -40.35
CA GLN A 554 -10.12 13.60 -41.37
C GLN A 554 -9.61 12.80 -42.57
#